data_AF-A0A7U3YCS6-F1
#
_entry.id   AF-A0A7U3YCS6-F1
#
_cell.length_a   1.000
_cell.length_b   1.000
_cell.length_c   1.000
_cell.angle_alpha   90.00
_cell.angle_beta   90.00
_cell.angle_gamma   90.00
#
_symmetry.space_group_name_H-M   'P 1'
#
loop_
_entity.id
_entity.type
_entity.pdbx_description
1 polymer ?
#
loop_
_entity_poly.entity_id
_entity_poly.type
_entity_poly.pdbx_seq_one_letter_code
_entity_poly.pdbx_strand_id
1 'polypeptide(L)'
;MRVGEQVTKEEKKQVRLQIINLLDTHCSSCKERSERKNSVCLTDCPIGKQMRQLSSMLEKESIAVSETEKTKKKGKWTNEEEFYLWHHQHILTIDQLAEKLDRGQKSVYNKLWQLKKRGGIQHVI
;
A
#
# COMPACT_ATOMS: atom_id res chain seq x y z
N MET A 1 -3.24 18.42 28.66
CA MET A 1 -3.52 17.86 27.32
C MET A 1 -3.16 18.95 26.30
N ARG A 2 -2.11 18.80 25.49
CA ARG A 2 -1.75 19.81 24.48
C ARG A 2 -2.30 19.40 23.12
N VAL A 3 -3.01 20.35 22.54
CA VAL A 3 -3.69 20.38 21.25
C VAL A 3 -2.68 20.21 20.11
N GLY A 4 -3.11 19.58 19.02
CA GLY A 4 -2.29 19.20 17.87
C GLY A 4 -1.51 20.35 17.24
N GLU A 5 -0.21 20.38 17.52
CA GLU A 5 0.74 21.29 16.90
C GLU A 5 1.11 20.74 15.51
N GLN A 6 0.71 21.47 14.46
CA GLN A 6 1.04 21.14 13.07
C GLN A 6 2.53 21.45 12.83
N VAL A 7 3.23 20.57 12.12
CA VAL A 7 4.68 20.68 11.89
C VAL A 7 4.91 21.68 10.76
N THR A 8 5.53 22.81 11.06
CA THR A 8 5.75 23.88 10.08
C THR A 8 6.61 23.43 8.91
N LYS A 9 6.52 24.15 7.78
CA LYS A 9 7.34 23.87 6.58
C LYS A 9 8.84 23.86 6.88
N GLU A 10 9.29 24.75 7.76
CA GLU A 10 10.70 24.83 8.16
C GLU A 10 11.10 23.62 9.01
N GLU A 11 10.28 23.19 9.96
CA GLU A 11 10.54 21.98 10.75
C GLU A 11 10.62 20.72 9.88
N LYS A 12 9.73 20.58 8.88
CA LYS A 12 9.81 19.47 7.92
C LYS A 12 11.10 19.51 7.09
N LYS A 13 11.55 20.71 6.71
CA LYS A 13 12.83 20.89 6.01
C LYS A 13 14.00 20.48 6.93
N GLN A 14 13.97 20.86 8.20
CA GLN A 14 14.99 20.46 9.18
C GLN A 14 15.02 18.93 9.37
N VAL A 15 13.85 18.29 9.50
CA VAL A 15 13.76 16.82 9.60
C VAL A 15 14.36 16.14 8.35
N ARG A 16 14.09 16.66 7.14
CA ARG A 16 14.70 16.13 5.90
C ARG A 16 16.22 16.30 5.88
N LEU A 17 16.74 17.44 6.32
CA LEU A 17 18.19 17.68 6.42
C LEU A 17 18.84 16.74 7.43
N GLN A 18 18.18 16.46 8.55
CA GLN A 18 18.66 15.48 9.53
C GLN A 18 18.73 14.06 8.95
N ILE A 19 17.71 13.64 8.19
CA ILE A 19 17.73 12.35 7.49
C ILE A 19 18.88 12.28 6.49
N ILE A 20 19.09 13.33 5.69
CA ILE A 20 20.20 13.40 4.73
C ILE A 20 21.55 13.28 5.45
N ASN A 21 21.74 14.01 6.56
CA ASN A 21 22.97 13.92 7.34
C ASN A 21 23.21 12.50 7.88
N LEU A 22 22.18 11.84 8.42
CA LEU A 22 22.31 10.45 8.86
C LEU A 22 22.72 9.52 7.71
N LEU A 23 22.15 9.73 6.52
CA LEU A 23 22.50 8.96 5.33
C LEU A 23 23.95 9.19 4.89
N ASP A 24 24.41 10.43 4.88
CA ASP A 24 25.74 10.82 4.41
C ASP A 24 26.82 10.43 5.42
N THR A 25 26.57 10.63 6.72
CA THR A 25 27.56 10.39 7.78
C THR A 25 27.65 8.92 8.18
N HIS A 26 26.53 8.20 8.21
CA HIS A 26 26.50 6.83 8.76
C HIS A 26 26.18 5.75 7.73
N CYS A 27 25.44 6.07 6.67
CA CYS A 27 24.97 5.07 5.71
C CYS A 27 25.70 5.09 4.36
N SER A 28 26.54 6.08 4.09
CA SER A 28 27.24 6.24 2.80
C SER A 28 28.30 5.15 2.55
N SER A 29 29.00 4.73 3.61
CA SER A 29 30.04 3.70 3.60
C SER A 29 29.68 2.44 4.41
N CYS A 30 28.40 2.30 4.80
CA CYS A 30 27.94 1.20 5.64
C CYS A 30 27.97 -0.14 4.89
N LYS A 31 28.78 -1.09 5.39
CA LYS A 31 28.92 -2.44 4.81
C LYS A 31 27.57 -3.18 4.75
N GLU A 32 26.83 -3.18 5.85
CA GLU A 32 25.51 -3.82 5.98
C GLU A 32 24.50 -3.30 4.93
N ARG A 33 24.58 -2.01 4.58
CA ARG A 33 23.76 -1.40 3.53
C ARG A 33 24.24 -1.80 2.13
N SER A 34 25.57 -1.80 1.92
CA SER A 34 26.18 -2.09 0.62
C SER A 34 26.00 -3.55 0.17
N GLU A 35 25.93 -4.48 1.12
CA GLU A 35 25.77 -5.91 0.86
C GLU A 35 24.32 -6.31 0.54
N ARG A 36 23.42 -5.33 0.35
CA ARG A 36 22.00 -5.47 -0.05
C ARG A 36 21.17 -6.43 0.82
N LYS A 37 21.68 -6.83 2.00
CA LYS A 37 20.91 -7.54 3.03
C LYS A 37 20.11 -6.52 3.82
N ASN A 38 19.12 -5.93 3.13
CA ASN A 38 18.23 -4.89 3.62
C ASN A 38 17.43 -5.26 4.90
N SER A 39 17.62 -6.46 5.47
CA SER A 39 17.02 -6.87 6.74
C SER A 39 17.53 -6.03 7.90
N VAL A 40 18.84 -5.94 8.13
CA VAL A 40 19.40 -5.34 9.35
C VAL A 40 19.10 -3.84 9.44
N CYS A 41 19.19 -3.12 8.32
CA CYS A 41 18.84 -1.69 8.27
C CYS A 41 17.37 -1.42 8.58
N LEU A 42 16.50 -2.40 8.33
CA LEU A 42 15.06 -2.33 8.60
C LEU A 42 14.66 -2.93 9.96
N THR A 43 15.38 -3.90 10.51
CA THR A 43 15.02 -4.55 11.77
C THR A 43 15.75 -3.94 12.96
N ASP A 44 17.08 -3.93 12.91
CA ASP A 44 17.91 -3.79 14.12
C ASP A 44 18.76 -2.53 14.15
N CYS A 45 19.09 -1.96 12.98
CA CYS A 45 19.97 -0.82 12.86
C CYS A 45 19.45 0.40 13.64
N PRO A 46 20.24 0.97 14.57
CA PRO A 46 19.83 2.14 15.35
C PRO A 46 19.65 3.39 14.47
N ILE A 47 20.50 3.59 13.45
CA ILE A 47 20.34 4.69 12.49
C ILE A 47 19.07 4.52 11.66
N GLY A 48 18.77 3.28 11.24
CA GLY A 48 17.51 2.95 10.57
C GLY A 48 16.27 3.19 11.44
N LYS A 49 16.35 2.92 12.75
CA LYS A 49 15.29 3.26 13.73
C LYS A 49 15.11 4.79 13.84
N GLN A 50 16.19 5.55 13.95
CA GLN A 50 16.15 7.02 14.03
C GLN A 50 15.56 7.65 12.76
N MET A 51 16.00 7.21 11.57
CA MET A 51 15.45 7.71 10.30
C MET A 51 13.94 7.47 10.21
N ARG A 52 13.45 6.29 10.65
CA ARG A 52 12.00 6.01 10.66
C ARG A 52 11.23 6.91 11.62
N GLN A 53 11.80 7.21 12.79
CA GLN A 53 11.19 8.16 13.72
C GLN A 53 11.10 9.55 13.09
N LEU A 54 12.17 10.04 12.46
CA LEU A 54 12.18 11.31 11.73
C LEU A 54 11.17 11.31 10.57
N SER A 55 11.10 10.23 9.78
CA SER A 55 10.11 10.09 8.71
C SER A 55 8.67 10.11 9.24
N SER A 56 8.39 9.47 10.38
CA SER A 56 7.05 9.50 10.99
C SER A 56 6.61 10.92 11.38
N MET A 57 7.55 11.82 11.69
CA MET A 57 7.24 13.23 11.97
C MET A 57 6.85 14.01 10.71
N LEU A 58 7.35 13.60 9.54
CA LEU A 58 6.90 14.12 8.24
C LEU A 58 5.51 13.57 7.87
N GLU A 59 5.23 12.32 8.28
CA GLU A 59 3.99 11.61 7.92
C GLU A 59 2.75 12.11 8.67
N LYS A 60 2.89 12.72 9.85
CA LYS A 60 1.76 13.19 10.66
C LYS A 60 0.87 14.24 9.99
N GLU A 61 1.30 14.86 8.88
CA GLU A 61 0.44 15.67 8.02
C GLU A 61 0.01 14.97 6.72
N SER A 62 0.67 13.88 6.34
CA SER A 62 0.20 13.02 5.25
C SER A 62 -0.75 11.93 5.73
N ILE A 63 -1.15 11.88 7.00
CA ILE A 63 -2.39 11.18 7.43
C ILE A 63 -3.62 12.06 7.13
N ALA A 64 -3.64 12.62 5.93
CA ALA A 64 -4.83 12.64 5.10
C ALA A 64 -4.70 11.56 3.99
N VAL A 65 -3.85 10.54 4.18
CA VAL A 65 -4.10 9.18 3.62
C VAL A 65 -5.24 8.61 4.46
N SER A 66 -6.40 9.15 4.14
CA SER A 66 -7.72 8.63 4.41
C SER A 66 -7.76 7.19 4.92
N GLU A 67 -8.47 7.00 6.03
CA GLU A 67 -9.16 5.75 6.41
C GLU A 67 -10.12 5.23 5.30
N THR A 68 -10.05 5.75 4.07
CA THR A 68 -10.80 5.27 2.89
C THR A 68 -10.00 4.29 2.04
N GLU A 69 -8.71 4.04 2.27
CA GLU A 69 -8.06 2.86 1.69
C GLU A 69 -8.37 1.63 2.54
N LYS A 70 -9.66 1.25 2.61
CA LYS A 70 -10.01 -0.15 2.84
C LYS A 70 -9.22 -0.93 1.81
N THR A 71 -8.20 -1.66 2.25
CA THR A 71 -7.37 -2.45 1.35
C THR A 71 -8.30 -3.43 0.64
N LYS A 72 -8.59 -3.15 -0.64
CA LYS A 72 -9.50 -3.97 -1.45
C LYS A 72 -9.10 -5.44 -1.34
N LYS A 73 -10.08 -6.34 -1.26
CA LYS A 73 -9.87 -7.78 -1.08
C LYS A 73 -8.86 -8.31 -2.10
N LYS A 74 -7.83 -8.98 -1.61
CA LYS A 74 -6.81 -9.70 -2.38
C LYS A 74 -6.96 -11.20 -2.10
N GLY A 75 -6.77 -12.05 -3.10
CA GLY A 75 -6.78 -13.50 -2.93
C GLY A 75 -7.70 -14.25 -3.90
N LYS A 76 -8.00 -15.51 -3.54
CA LYS A 76 -8.85 -16.40 -4.35
C LYS A 76 -10.24 -15.80 -4.53
N TRP A 77 -10.83 -16.04 -5.70
CA TRP A 77 -12.23 -15.70 -5.96
C TRP A 77 -13.12 -16.81 -5.39
N THR A 78 -14.17 -16.44 -4.67
CA THR A 78 -15.19 -17.40 -4.22
C THR A 78 -16.19 -17.67 -5.34
N ASN A 79 -16.93 -18.77 -5.25
CA ASN A 79 -17.94 -19.14 -6.24
C ASN A 79 -19.04 -18.07 -6.32
N GLU A 80 -19.40 -17.46 -5.19
CA GLU A 80 -20.42 -16.40 -5.11
C GLU A 80 -19.94 -15.12 -5.80
N GLU A 81 -18.66 -14.76 -5.63
CA GLU A 81 -18.07 -13.60 -6.32
C GLU A 81 -18.01 -13.82 -7.83
N GLU A 82 -17.64 -15.03 -8.27
CA GLU A 82 -17.65 -15.40 -9.69
C GLU A 82 -19.06 -15.39 -10.26
N PHE A 83 -20.03 -15.96 -9.54
CA PHE A 83 -21.45 -15.96 -9.88
C PHE A 83 -21.98 -14.53 -10.05
N TYR A 84 -21.75 -13.67 -9.06
CA TYR A 84 -22.17 -12.28 -9.11
C TYR A 84 -21.55 -11.56 -10.31
N LEU A 85 -20.23 -11.70 -10.47
CA LEU A 85 -19.47 -11.06 -11.54
C LEU A 85 -20.00 -11.46 -12.93
N TRP A 86 -20.25 -12.75 -13.16
CA TRP A 86 -20.69 -13.26 -14.45
C TRP A 86 -22.10 -12.81 -14.82
N HIS A 87 -23.04 -12.83 -13.88
CA HIS A 87 -24.44 -12.47 -14.13
C HIS A 87 -24.63 -10.96 -14.31
N HIS A 88 -23.79 -10.15 -13.67
CA HIS A 88 -23.91 -8.69 -13.73
C HIS A 88 -22.99 -8.04 -14.78
N GLN A 89 -22.19 -8.81 -15.52
CA GLN A 89 -21.20 -8.27 -16.46
C GLN A 89 -21.77 -7.44 -17.62
N HIS A 90 -23.04 -7.64 -17.95
CA HIS A 90 -23.71 -6.98 -19.08
C HIS A 90 -24.47 -5.71 -18.65
N ILE A 91 -24.72 -5.56 -17.35
CA ILE A 91 -25.51 -4.47 -16.77
C ILE A 91 -24.66 -3.50 -15.95
N LEU A 92 -23.56 -3.97 -15.37
CA LEU A 92 -22.66 -3.16 -14.55
C LEU A 92 -21.32 -2.97 -15.23
N THR A 93 -20.75 -1.78 -15.05
CA THR A 93 -19.38 -1.46 -15.46
C THR A 93 -18.36 -2.13 -14.54
N ILE A 94 -17.10 -2.24 -15.01
CA ILE A 94 -16.00 -2.79 -14.20
C ILE A 94 -15.83 -2.04 -12.88
N ASP A 95 -16.07 -0.73 -12.88
CA ASP A 95 -15.94 0.12 -11.69
C ASP A 95 -17.01 -0.20 -10.65
N GLN A 96 -18.26 -0.33 -11.08
CA GLN A 96 -19.38 -0.71 -10.21
C GLN A 96 -19.21 -2.14 -9.67
N LEU A 97 -18.73 -3.07 -10.51
CA LEU A 97 -18.43 -4.44 -10.10
C LEU A 97 -17.30 -4.47 -9.07
N ALA A 98 -16.25 -3.67 -9.27
CA ALA A 98 -15.12 -3.55 -8.37
C ALA A 98 -15.53 -2.97 -7.01
N GLU A 99 -16.37 -1.96 -6.98
CA GLU A 99 -16.93 -1.40 -5.76
C GLU A 99 -17.81 -2.42 -5.03
N LYS A 100 -18.71 -3.09 -5.75
CA LYS A 100 -19.65 -4.05 -5.14
C LYS A 100 -18.95 -5.27 -4.55
N LEU A 101 -17.91 -5.75 -5.21
CA LEU A 101 -17.12 -6.90 -4.77
C LEU A 101 -15.99 -6.52 -3.79
N ASP A 102 -15.80 -5.22 -3.53
CA ASP A 102 -14.69 -4.68 -2.76
C ASP A 102 -13.33 -5.20 -3.28
N ARG A 103 -13.18 -5.21 -4.61
CA ARG A 103 -11.98 -5.71 -5.32
C ARG A 103 -11.40 -4.65 -6.25
N GLY A 104 -10.12 -4.76 -6.59
CA GLY A 104 -9.49 -3.84 -7.54
C GLY A 104 -10.04 -4.00 -8.96
N GLN A 105 -10.28 -2.89 -9.67
CA GLN A 105 -10.79 -2.86 -11.06
C GLN A 105 -10.00 -3.80 -11.99
N LYS A 106 -8.66 -3.74 -11.93
CA LYS A 106 -7.78 -4.63 -12.71
C LYS A 106 -8.01 -6.11 -12.39
N SER A 107 -8.27 -6.44 -11.13
CA SER A 107 -8.55 -7.82 -10.70
C SER A 107 -9.89 -8.31 -11.25
N VAL A 108 -10.93 -7.46 -11.20
CA VAL A 108 -12.24 -7.72 -11.79
C VAL A 108 -12.16 -7.93 -13.30
N TYR A 109 -11.49 -7.01 -14.01
CA TYR A 109 -11.26 -7.12 -15.45
C TYR A 109 -10.59 -8.44 -15.82
N ASN A 110 -9.48 -8.77 -15.15
CA ASN A 110 -8.74 -10.01 -15.39
C ASN A 110 -9.61 -11.25 -15.13
N LYS A 111 -10.41 -11.23 -14.05
CA LYS A 111 -11.27 -12.36 -13.72
C LYS A 111 -12.37 -12.55 -14.77
N LEU A 112 -13.01 -11.46 -15.19
CA LEU A 112 -14.04 -11.50 -16.21
C LEU A 112 -13.49 -12.01 -17.55
N TRP A 113 -12.29 -11.57 -17.93
CA TRP A 113 -11.59 -12.08 -19.11
C TRP A 113 -11.34 -13.60 -19.00
N GLN A 114 -10.91 -14.09 -17.84
CA GLN A 114 -10.73 -15.54 -17.61
C GLN A 114 -12.03 -16.32 -17.72
N LEU A 115 -13.14 -15.80 -17.16
CA LEU A 115 -14.46 -16.44 -17.24
C LEU A 115 -14.96 -16.50 -18.69
N LYS A 116 -14.81 -15.41 -19.45
CA LYS A 116 -15.17 -15.36 -20.88
C LYS A 116 -14.37 -16.37 -21.69
N LYS A 117 -13.05 -16.47 -21.45
CA LYS A 117 -12.18 -17.44 -22.12
C LYS A 117 -12.57 -18.89 -21.84
N ARG A 118 -13.13 -19.17 -20.66
CA ARG A 118 -13.60 -20.51 -20.25
C ARG A 118 -15.03 -20.82 -20.70
N GLY A 119 -15.75 -19.84 -21.25
CA GLY A 119 -17.15 -20.00 -21.65
C GLY A 119 -18.16 -19.94 -20.49
N GLY A 120 -17.75 -19.52 -19.29
CA GLY A 120 -18.65 -19.39 -18.14
C GLY A 120 -18.02 -19.75 -16.79
N ILE A 121 -18.88 -20.01 -15.81
CA ILE A 121 -18.52 -20.46 -14.45
C ILE A 121 -18.62 -21.98 -14.40
N GLN A 122 -17.57 -22.64 -13.91
CA GLN A 122 -17.63 -24.07 -13.62
C GLN A 122 -18.20 -24.26 -12.22
N HIS A 123 -19.41 -24.80 -12.13
CA HIS A 123 -19.94 -25.30 -10.87
C HIS A 123 -19.17 -26.57 -10.50
N VAL A 124 -18.36 -26.50 -9.44
CA VAL A 124 -17.99 -27.70 -8.70
C VAL A 124 -19.15 -27.94 -7.74
N ILE A 125 -19.95 -28.96 -8.04
CA ILE A 125 -21.01 -29.49 -7.16
C ILE A 125 -20.34 -30.12 -5.94
#